data_AF-A0A3D3KPK6-F1
#
_entry.id   AF-A0A3D3KPK6-F1
#
_cell.length_a   1.000
_cell.length_b   1.000
_cell.length_c   1.000
_cell.angle_alpha   90.00
_cell.angle_beta   90.00
_cell.angle_gamma   90.00
#
_symmetry.space_group_name_H-M   'P 1'
#
loop_
_entity.id
_entity.type
_entity.pdbx_description
1 polymer ?
#
loop_
_entity_poly.entity_id
_entity_poly.type
_entity_poly.pdbx_seq_one_letter_code
_entity_poly.pdbx_strand_id
1 'polypeptide(L)'
;MLILIAFGVSRYQFLLPRENERISEKALCQNIVKHMEPGAKWAMYGNLGPAYIFYTRTYPKNVYTEKELTEFLSSKERVYCLISEEKLRELKLPIIEVAKLKGPSEDNTVFILVSNQPIGG
;
A
#
# COMPACT_ATOMS: atom_id res chain seq x y z
N MET A 1 -54.96 18.48 -19.18
CA MET A 1 -54.64 19.15 -17.90
C MET A 1 -55.03 18.15 -16.81
N LEU A 2 -54.17 17.50 -16.03
CA LEU A 2 -52.82 17.79 -15.54
C LEU A 2 -52.24 16.46 -14.96
N ILE A 3 -51.06 16.04 -15.45
CA ILE A 3 -49.91 15.41 -14.74
C ILE A 3 -50.13 14.02 -14.08
N LEU A 4 -49.71 12.91 -14.73
CA LEU A 4 -48.39 12.24 -14.58
C LEU A 4 -48.00 11.90 -13.12
N ILE A 5 -48.33 10.68 -12.68
CA ILE A 5 -47.65 10.04 -11.54
C ILE A 5 -46.80 8.91 -12.11
N ALA A 6 -45.57 9.24 -12.46
CA ALA A 6 -44.53 8.29 -12.79
C ALA A 6 -43.34 8.50 -11.84
N PHE A 7 -42.68 7.40 -11.49
CA PHE A 7 -41.39 7.30 -10.80
C PHE A 7 -41.38 7.40 -9.28
N GLY A 8 -41.96 6.40 -8.61
CA GLY A 8 -41.69 6.04 -7.23
C GLY A 8 -40.60 4.98 -7.04
N VAL A 9 -39.64 4.83 -7.97
CA VAL A 9 -38.56 3.83 -7.85
C VAL A 9 -37.24 4.37 -8.40
N SER A 10 -36.57 5.28 -7.68
CA SER A 10 -35.17 5.65 -7.95
C SER A 10 -34.61 6.55 -6.84
N ARG A 11 -34.50 6.06 -5.60
CA ARG A 11 -33.66 6.71 -4.58
C ARG A 11 -32.93 5.73 -3.65
N TYR A 12 -32.64 4.51 -4.11
CA TYR A 12 -31.89 3.51 -3.33
C TYR A 12 -30.61 3.02 -4.03
N GLN A 13 -29.98 3.85 -4.88
CA GLN A 13 -28.74 3.46 -5.57
C GLN A 13 -27.53 4.39 -5.39
N PHE A 14 -27.61 5.44 -4.56
CA PHE A 14 -26.48 6.38 -4.42
C PHE A 14 -26.22 6.87 -3.00
N LEU A 15 -26.40 5.99 -2.01
CA LEU A 15 -25.77 6.13 -0.70
C LEU A 15 -24.71 5.03 -0.56
N LEU A 16 -23.70 5.06 -1.43
CA LEU A 16 -22.41 4.52 -1.04
C LEU A 16 -21.98 5.33 0.20
N PRO A 17 -21.63 4.69 1.33
CA PRO A 17 -21.29 5.42 2.53
C PRO A 17 -20.16 6.39 2.22
N ARG A 18 -20.41 7.69 2.39
CA ARG A 18 -19.38 8.73 2.49
C ARG A 18 -18.69 8.67 3.86
N GLU A 19 -18.42 7.46 4.35
CA GLU A 19 -17.91 7.20 5.70
C GLU A 19 -16.72 6.24 5.61
N ASN A 20 -15.56 6.76 5.21
CA ASN A 20 -14.29 6.42 5.86
C ASN A 20 -13.19 7.34 5.32
N GLU A 21 -13.15 8.56 5.83
CA GLU A 21 -11.93 9.38 5.87
C GLU A 21 -10.94 8.90 6.96
N ARG A 22 -11.13 7.68 7.51
CA ARG A 22 -10.02 6.91 8.09
C ARG A 22 -9.03 6.63 6.97
N ILE A 23 -7.74 6.87 7.19
CA ILE A 23 -6.69 6.73 6.17
C ILE A 23 -6.84 5.38 5.48
N SER A 24 -7.44 5.38 4.28
CA SER A 24 -7.84 4.11 3.68
C SER A 24 -6.59 3.35 3.22
N GLU A 25 -6.62 2.01 3.27
CA GLU A 25 -5.58 1.16 2.64
C GLU A 25 -5.34 1.59 1.18
N LYS A 26 -6.38 2.10 0.51
CA LYS A 26 -6.30 2.75 -0.80
C LYS A 26 -5.34 3.94 -0.83
N ALA A 27 -5.43 4.87 0.12
CA ALA A 27 -4.54 6.03 0.19
C ALA A 27 -3.08 5.60 0.43
N LEU A 28 -2.86 4.63 1.30
CA LEU A 28 -1.53 4.05 1.49
C LEU A 28 -1.02 3.41 0.19
N CYS A 29 -1.83 2.59 -0.47
CA CYS A 29 -1.48 1.96 -1.75
C CYS A 29 -1.15 2.98 -2.85
N GLN A 30 -1.92 4.07 -2.95
CA GLN A 30 -1.65 5.15 -3.89
C GLN A 30 -0.31 5.84 -3.59
N ASN A 31 0.02 6.06 -2.33
CA ASN A 31 1.31 6.61 -1.93
C ASN A 31 2.45 5.64 -2.25
N ILE A 32 2.30 4.35 -1.97
CA ILE A 32 3.29 3.32 -2.32
C ILE A 32 3.61 3.39 -3.81
N VAL A 33 2.58 3.29 -4.67
CA VAL A 33 2.75 3.30 -6.13
C VAL A 33 3.36 4.61 -6.64
N LYS A 34 3.06 5.76 -6.00
CA LYS A 34 3.65 7.05 -6.37
C LYS A 34 5.17 7.11 -6.17
N HIS A 35 5.70 6.35 -5.22
CA HIS A 35 7.13 6.34 -4.90
C HIS A 35 7.91 5.22 -5.61
N MET A 36 7.21 4.32 -6.31
CA MET A 36 7.83 3.21 -7.03
C MET A 36 7.88 3.48 -8.53
N GLU A 37 8.89 2.92 -9.18
CA GLU A 37 8.90 2.85 -10.64
C GLU A 37 7.73 1.98 -11.14
N PRO A 38 7.07 2.36 -12.25
CA PRO A 38 5.99 1.56 -12.83
C PRO A 38 6.46 0.14 -13.15
N GLY A 39 5.74 -0.87 -12.64
CA GLY A 39 6.07 -2.28 -12.87
C GLY A 39 7.17 -2.85 -11.98
N ALA A 40 7.77 -2.04 -11.09
CA ALA A 40 8.76 -2.54 -10.16
C ALA A 40 8.17 -3.61 -9.22
N LYS A 41 8.97 -4.65 -8.95
CA LYS A 41 8.60 -5.69 -7.99
C LYS A 41 8.66 -5.12 -6.59
N TRP A 42 7.67 -5.46 -5.77
CA TRP A 42 7.69 -5.06 -4.39
C TRP A 42 7.12 -6.13 -3.45
N ALA A 43 7.44 -6.01 -2.18
CA ALA A 43 7.04 -6.92 -1.13
C ALA A 43 6.56 -6.16 0.11
N MET A 44 5.89 -6.87 1.01
CA MET A 44 5.60 -6.38 2.35
C MET A 44 6.28 -7.31 3.35
N TYR A 45 6.97 -6.71 4.32
CA TYR A 45 7.48 -7.45 5.45
C TYR A 45 6.35 -7.70 6.45
N GLY A 46 5.94 -8.96 6.55
CA GLY A 46 4.75 -9.40 7.28
C GLY A 46 3.64 -9.83 6.33
N ASN A 47 2.40 -9.74 6.81
CA ASN A 47 1.23 -10.22 6.08
C ASN A 47 0.55 -9.09 5.31
N LEU A 48 0.46 -9.24 4.00
CA LEU A 48 -0.27 -8.34 3.12
C LEU A 48 -1.73 -8.76 3.01
N GLY A 49 -2.63 -7.82 3.31
CA GLY A 49 -4.06 -7.99 3.10
C GLY A 49 -4.46 -7.92 1.61
N PRO A 50 -5.60 -8.52 1.22
CA PRO A 50 -6.06 -8.52 -0.18
C PRO A 50 -6.30 -7.12 -0.76
N ALA A 51 -6.55 -6.12 0.08
CA ALA A 51 -6.73 -4.73 -0.33
C ALA A 51 -5.52 -4.17 -1.08
N TYR A 52 -4.30 -4.56 -0.72
CA TYR A 52 -3.09 -4.06 -1.36
C TYR A 52 -2.96 -4.57 -2.80
N ILE A 53 -3.34 -5.82 -3.08
CA ILE A 53 -3.40 -6.36 -4.44
C ILE A 53 -4.43 -5.56 -5.26
N PHE A 54 -5.62 -5.37 -4.69
CA PHE A 54 -6.72 -4.69 -5.36
C PHE A 54 -6.39 -3.22 -5.72
N TYR A 55 -5.84 -2.46 -4.77
CA TYR A 55 -5.61 -1.03 -4.97
C TYR A 55 -4.32 -0.70 -5.74
N THR A 56 -3.26 -1.52 -5.60
CA THR A 56 -2.02 -1.30 -6.36
C THR A 56 -2.08 -1.90 -7.77
N ARG A 57 -3.00 -2.85 -8.01
CA ARG A 57 -3.07 -3.64 -9.26
C ARG A 57 -1.75 -4.39 -9.54
N THR A 58 -1.08 -4.81 -8.48
CA THR A 58 0.16 -5.59 -8.54
C THR A 58 0.05 -6.81 -7.63
N TYR A 59 0.98 -7.76 -7.76
CA TYR A 59 1.04 -8.95 -6.93
C TYR A 59 2.28 -8.92 -6.02
N PRO A 60 2.25 -8.12 -4.93
CA PRO A 60 3.36 -8.05 -4.00
C PRO A 60 3.59 -9.39 -3.30
N LYS A 61 4.85 -9.67 -3.00
CA LYS A 61 5.25 -10.85 -2.22
C LYS A 61 5.18 -10.56 -0.72
N ASN A 62 4.78 -11.55 0.08
CA ASN A 62 4.98 -11.50 1.53
C ASN A 62 6.37 -12.00 1.89
N VAL A 63 7.03 -11.28 2.79
CA VAL A 63 8.35 -11.61 3.34
C VAL A 63 8.20 -11.68 4.85
N TYR A 64 8.56 -12.80 5.48
CA TYR A 64 8.32 -13.03 6.90
C TYR A 64 9.59 -13.07 7.74
N THR A 65 10.74 -13.25 7.12
CA THR A 65 12.02 -13.38 7.81
C THR A 65 13.04 -12.38 7.31
N GLU A 66 14.02 -12.04 8.16
CA GLU A 66 15.15 -11.19 7.77
C GLU A 66 15.96 -11.81 6.61
N LYS A 67 16.09 -13.14 6.58
CA LYS A 67 16.75 -13.87 5.50
C LYS A 67 16.02 -13.64 4.17
N GLU A 68 14.71 -13.84 4.13
CA GLU A 68 13.90 -13.61 2.93
C GLU A 68 13.94 -12.15 2.49
N LEU A 69 13.96 -11.21 3.43
CA LEU A 69 14.08 -9.79 3.14
C LEU A 69 15.43 -9.48 2.49
N THR A 70 16.50 -10.02 3.04
CA THR A 70 17.86 -9.86 2.53
C THR A 70 17.99 -10.45 1.12
N GLU A 71 17.46 -11.65 0.90
CA GLU A 71 17.42 -12.29 -0.42
C GLU A 71 16.63 -11.46 -1.43
N PHE A 72 15.47 -10.93 -1.02
CA PHE A 72 14.64 -10.09 -1.88
C PHE A 72 15.36 -8.79 -2.28
N LEU A 73 15.95 -8.08 -1.30
CA LEU A 73 16.70 -6.85 -1.54
C LEU A 73 18.02 -7.08 -2.29
N SER A 74 18.56 -8.30 -2.29
CA SER A 74 19.76 -8.65 -3.07
C SER A 74 19.49 -8.85 -4.57
N SER A 75 18.25 -8.63 -5.03
CA SER A 75 17.89 -8.70 -6.44
C SER A 75 18.73 -7.73 -7.29
N LYS A 76 19.04 -8.15 -8.54
CA LYS A 76 19.68 -7.28 -9.53
C LYS A 76 18.75 -6.17 -10.04
N GLU A 77 17.46 -6.47 -10.08
CA GLU A 77 16.43 -5.50 -10.43
C GLU A 77 16.16 -4.59 -9.23
N ARG A 78 15.71 -3.35 -9.52
CA ARG A 78 15.20 -2.48 -8.47
C ARG A 78 13.94 -3.08 -7.87
N VAL A 79 13.94 -3.24 -6.55
CA VAL A 79 12.80 -3.77 -5.80
C VAL A 79 12.51 -2.92 -4.58
N TYR A 80 11.25 -2.96 -4.14
CA TYR A 80 10.79 -2.20 -2.99
C TYR A 80 10.21 -3.09 -1.90
N CYS A 81 10.39 -2.75 -0.64
CA CYS A 81 9.75 -3.46 0.46
C CYS A 81 9.07 -2.46 1.40
N LEU A 82 7.81 -2.74 1.76
CA LEU A 82 7.08 -2.00 2.77
C LEU A 82 7.29 -2.68 4.13
N ILE A 83 7.84 -1.96 5.11
CA ILE A 83 8.20 -2.48 6.43
C ILE A 83 7.67 -1.52 7.49
N SER A 84 7.15 -2.00 8.62
CA SER A 84 6.82 -1.08 9.72
C SER A 84 8.08 -0.46 10.31
N GLU A 85 8.01 0.80 10.74
CA GLU A 85 9.17 1.50 11.31
C GLU A 85 9.71 0.77 12.56
N GLU A 86 8.83 0.21 13.38
CA GLU A 86 9.19 -0.60 14.54
C GLU A 86 10.05 -1.80 14.13
N LYS A 87 9.58 -2.57 13.14
CA LYS A 87 10.31 -3.76 12.68
C LYS A 87 11.61 -3.38 11.99
N LEU A 88 11.64 -2.26 11.27
CA LEU A 88 12.84 -1.75 10.63
C LEU A 88 13.96 -1.46 11.63
N ARG A 89 13.63 -0.89 12.79
CA ARG A 89 14.60 -0.61 13.86
C ARG A 89 15.22 -1.87 14.44
N GLU A 90 14.50 -2.99 14.42
CA GLU A 90 15.01 -4.30 14.84
C GLU A 90 15.95 -4.91 13.79
N LEU A 91 15.69 -4.65 12.52
CA LEU A 91 16.46 -5.17 11.38
C LEU A 91 17.73 -4.32 11.18
N LYS A 92 18.90 -4.89 11.42
CA LYS A 92 20.19 -4.22 11.21
C LYS A 92 20.70 -4.36 9.78
N LEU A 93 19.83 -4.12 8.80
CA LEU A 93 20.15 -4.27 7.38
C LEU A 93 20.62 -2.94 6.77
N PRO A 94 21.55 -2.94 5.80
CA PRO A 94 21.84 -1.77 4.98
C PRO A 94 20.70 -1.56 3.98
N ILE A 95 19.77 -0.66 4.32
CA ILE A 95 18.57 -0.37 3.54
C ILE A 95 18.53 1.10 3.14
N ILE A 96 17.96 1.38 1.97
CA ILE A 96 17.74 2.75 1.50
C ILE A 96 16.28 3.09 1.72
N GLU A 97 16.02 4.05 2.61
CA GLU A 97 14.68 4.59 2.82
C GLU A 97 14.24 5.44 1.62
N VAL A 98 13.10 5.09 1.05
CA VAL A 98 12.49 5.78 -0.10
C VAL A 98 11.44 6.77 0.39
N ALA A 99 10.59 6.33 1.31
CA ALA A 99 9.49 7.15 1.82
C ALA A 99 9.02 6.66 3.19
N LYS A 100 8.59 7.61 4.03
CA LYS A 100 7.89 7.37 5.28
C LYS A 100 6.39 7.55 5.05
N LEU A 101 5.62 6.49 5.24
CA LEU A 101 4.20 6.40 4.90
C LEU A 101 3.37 6.18 6.17
N LYS A 102 2.27 6.93 6.30
CA LYS A 102 1.31 6.72 7.38
C LYS A 102 0.41 5.53 7.04
N GLY A 103 0.28 4.60 7.99
CA GLY A 103 -0.56 3.42 7.90
C GLY A 103 -2.05 3.74 7.90
N PRO A 104 -2.89 2.74 7.57
CA PRO A 104 -4.32 2.95 7.40
C PRO A 104 -5.13 2.92 8.71
N SER A 105 -4.53 2.47 9.82
CA SER A 105 -5.19 2.38 11.12
C SER A 105 -5.12 3.70 11.91
N GLU A 106 -6.02 3.86 12.89
CA GLU A 106 -5.98 4.94 13.89
C GLU A 106 -4.73 4.83 14.79
N ASP A 107 -4.08 3.67 14.84
CA ASP A 107 -2.91 3.37 15.67
C ASP A 107 -1.64 4.14 15.27
N ASN A 108 -1.73 5.08 14.32
CA ASN A 108 -0.62 5.88 13.78
C ASN A 108 0.58 5.03 13.35
N THR A 109 0.35 3.78 12.95
CA THR A 109 1.41 2.89 12.47
C THR A 109 2.14 3.56 11.32
N VAL A 110 3.46 3.61 11.42
CA VAL A 110 4.31 4.17 10.38
C VAL A 110 4.93 3.02 9.60
N PHE A 111 4.83 3.10 8.29
CA PHE A 111 5.52 2.22 7.37
C PHE A 111 6.65 2.97 6.69
N ILE A 112 7.77 2.29 6.47
CA ILE A 112 8.89 2.77 5.68
C ILE A 112 8.92 1.94 4.41
N LEU A 113 8.85 2.62 3.28
CA LEU A 113 9.15 2.03 1.99
C LEU A 113 10.65 2.07 1.80
N VAL A 114 11.26 0.90 1.61
CA VAL A 114 12.71 0.76 1.37
C VAL A 114 12.97 0.23 -0.03
N SER A 115 14.16 0.48 -0.55
CA SER A 115 14.65 -0.02 -1.83
C SER A 115 16.05 -0.58 -1.70
N ASN A 116 16.42 -1.50 -2.60
CA ASN A 116 17.80 -1.99 -2.73
C ASN A 116 18.71 -1.03 -3.51
N GLN A 117 18.13 -0.04 -4.21
CA GLN A 117 18.85 0.93 -5.04
C GLN A 117 18.35 2.37 -4.77
N PRO A 118 19.22 3.39 -4.85
CA PRO A 118 18.85 4.79 -4.65
C PRO A 118 17.94 5.29 -5.78
N ILE A 119 17.02 6.21 -5.49
CA ILE A 119 16.09 6.77 -6.49
C ILE A 119 16.86 7.68 -7.45
N GLY A 120 16.86 7.36 -8.75
CA GLY A 120 17.49 8.20 -9.79
C GLY A 120 18.94 7.84 -10.14
N GLY A 121 19.18 6.59 -10.57
CA GLY A 121 20.44 6.15 -11.19
C GLY A 121 20.27 5.90 -12.68
#